data_AF-A0A522Y711-F1
#
_entry.id   AF-A0A522Y711-F1
#
_cell.length_a   1.000
_cell.length_b   1.000
_cell.length_c   1.000
_cell.angle_alpha   90.00
_cell.angle_beta   90.00
_cell.angle_gamma   90.00
#
_symmetry.space_group_name_H-M   'P 1'
#
loop_
_entity.id
_entity.type
_entity.pdbx_description
1 polymer ?
#
loop_
_entity_poly.entity_id
_entity_poly.type
_entity_poly.pdbx_seq_one_letter_code
_entity_poly.pdbx_strand_id
1 'polypeptide(L)'
;MALPDRSTLRFVGLRNDSRCPPGVACIRAGDADVAFEHRDAGTVHEVVLNTERSTSAVLGAWRLGLVSVGAGADGPVEIRIDPAR
;
A
#
# COMPACT_ATOMS: atom_id res chain seq x y z
N MET A 1 -3.72 -3.50 -11.62
CA MET A 1 -2.79 -3.14 -12.70
C MET A 1 -1.87 -4.30 -13.02
N ALA A 2 -1.37 -4.40 -14.25
CA ALA A 2 -0.37 -5.39 -14.65
C ALA A 2 1.05 -4.79 -14.58
N LEU A 3 2.03 -5.61 -14.21
CA LEU A 3 3.45 -5.27 -14.15
C LEU A 3 4.20 -5.86 -15.36
N PRO A 4 5.41 -5.39 -15.68
CA PRO A 4 6.16 -5.86 -16.86
C PRO A 4 6.50 -7.37 -16.86
N ASP A 5 6.57 -8.01 -15.69
CA ASP A 5 6.74 -9.46 -15.54
C ASP A 5 5.43 -10.26 -15.72
N ARG A 6 4.35 -9.59 -16.14
CA ARG A 6 2.98 -10.12 -16.26
C ARG A 6 2.31 -10.47 -14.93
N SER A 7 2.93 -10.17 -13.79
CA SER A 7 2.24 -10.22 -12.51
C SER A 7 1.21 -9.09 -12.42
N THR A 8 0.23 -9.24 -11.54
CA THR A 8 -0.80 -8.20 -11.34
C THR A 8 -0.84 -7.73 -9.91
N LEU A 9 -0.96 -6.43 -9.72
CA LEU A 9 -1.16 -5.80 -8.42
C LEU A 9 -2.56 -5.19 -8.33
N ARG A 10 -3.30 -5.48 -7.27
CA ARG A 10 -4.64 -4.93 -7.03
C ARG A 10 -4.70 -4.30 -5.66
N PHE A 11 -5.22 -3.09 -5.58
CA PHE A 11 -5.56 -2.47 -4.31
C PHE A 11 -6.80 -3.14 -3.73
N VAL A 12 -6.72 -3.52 -2.46
CA VAL A 12 -7.81 -4.18 -1.73
C VAL A 12 -8.55 -3.18 -0.84
N GLY A 13 -7.82 -2.34 -0.12
CA GLY A 13 -8.40 -1.36 0.79
C GLY A 13 -7.44 -0.89 1.87
N LEU A 14 -7.91 0.08 2.66
CA LEU A 14 -7.28 0.49 3.91
C LEU A 14 -7.80 -0.34 5.08
N ARG A 15 -6.91 -0.67 6.01
CA ARG A 15 -7.18 -1.41 7.24
C ARG A 15 -6.54 -0.68 8.41
N ASN A 16 -7.07 -0.90 9.61
CA ASN A 16 -6.53 -0.32 10.85
C ASN A 16 -6.27 1.20 10.74
N ASP A 17 -7.11 1.91 9.98
CA ASP A 17 -6.90 3.34 9.72
C ASP A 17 -7.22 4.15 10.98
N SER A 18 -6.16 4.50 11.69
CA SER A 18 -6.19 5.32 12.91
C SER A 18 -5.62 6.72 12.67
N ARG A 19 -5.46 7.11 11.40
CA ARG A 19 -4.92 8.41 11.03
C ARG A 19 -5.87 9.52 11.48
N CYS A 20 -5.29 10.67 11.80
CA CYS A 20 -6.08 11.80 12.25
C CYS A 20 -7.01 12.30 11.13
N PRO A 21 -8.33 12.46 11.39
CA PRO A 21 -9.24 13.01 10.40
C PRO A 21 -8.85 14.43 9.99
N PRO A 22 -9.16 14.85 8.74
CA PRO A 22 -8.88 16.21 8.29
C PRO A 22 -9.63 17.23 9.15
N GLY A 23 -8.96 18.34 9.49
CA GLY A 23 -9.55 19.41 10.30
C GLY A 23 -9.58 19.15 11.81
N VAL A 24 -8.99 18.04 12.28
CA VAL A 24 -8.91 17.69 13.70
C VAL A 24 -7.47 17.81 14.20
N ALA A 25 -7.29 18.35 15.40
CA ALA A 25 -5.98 18.39 16.07
C ALA A 25 -5.82 17.14 16.96
N CYS A 26 -5.25 16.07 16.39
CA CYS A 26 -4.88 14.89 17.18
C CYS A 26 -3.57 15.15 17.94
N ILE A 27 -3.50 14.69 19.19
CA ILE A 27 -2.27 14.76 20.00
C ILE A 27 -1.15 13.94 19.33
N ARG A 28 -1.50 12.82 18.70
CA ARG A 28 -0.61 11.99 17.88
C ARG A 28 -1.37 11.49 16.67
N ALA A 29 -0.80 11.61 15.47
CA ALA A 29 -1.33 10.95 14.29
C ALA A 29 -1.10 9.43 14.40
N GLY A 30 -2.16 8.65 14.21
CA GLY A 30 -2.03 7.21 14.02
C GLY A 30 -1.54 6.86 12.61
N ASP A 31 -1.48 5.57 12.33
CA ASP A 31 -1.11 5.03 11.02
C ASP A 31 -2.25 4.21 10.42
N ALA A 32 -2.04 3.77 9.18
CA ALA A 32 -2.94 2.89 8.47
C ALA A 32 -2.17 1.79 7.74
N ASP A 33 -2.83 0.65 7.57
CA ASP A 33 -2.36 -0.46 6.76
C ASP A 33 -3.03 -0.40 5.39
N VAL A 34 -2.23 -0.50 4.33
CA VAL A 34 -2.66 -0.47 2.93
C VAL A 34 -2.49 -1.87 2.36
N ALA A 35 -3.61 -2.52 2.06
CA ALA A 35 -3.62 -3.90 1.59
C ALA A 35 -3.67 -3.97 0.07
N PHE A 36 -2.80 -4.82 -0.50
CA PHE A 36 -2.74 -5.14 -1.91
C PHE A 36 -2.74 -6.66 -2.10
N GLU A 37 -3.33 -7.10 -3.20
CA GLU A 37 -3.20 -8.45 -3.74
C GLU A 37 -2.17 -8.41 -4.88
N HIS A 38 -1.08 -9.17 -4.73
CA HIS A 38 -0.11 -9.42 -5.79
C HIS A 38 -0.31 -10.84 -6.32
N ARG A 39 -0.49 -10.98 -7.63
CA ARG A 39 -0.63 -12.29 -8.28
C ARG A 39 0.56 -12.53 -9.19
N ASP A 40 1.30 -13.59 -8.93
CA ASP A 40 2.46 -14.02 -9.71
C ASP A 40 2.38 -15.52 -10.01
N ALA A 41 2.67 -15.89 -11.26
CA ALA A 41 2.63 -17.27 -11.76
C ALA A 41 1.37 -18.08 -11.38
N GLY A 42 0.24 -17.41 -11.14
CA GLY A 42 -1.02 -18.02 -10.71
C GLY A 42 -1.24 -18.04 -9.19
N THR A 43 -0.20 -17.82 -8.38
CA THR A 43 -0.27 -17.69 -6.92
C THR A 43 -0.69 -16.28 -6.53
N VAL A 44 -1.54 -16.16 -5.50
CA VAL A 44 -1.97 -14.87 -4.95
C VAL A 44 -1.30 -14.67 -3.59
N HIS A 45 -0.67 -13.51 -3.42
CA HIS A 45 -0.02 -13.07 -2.20
C HIS A 45 -0.69 -11.80 -1.70
N GLU A 46 -0.97 -11.74 -0.40
CA GLU A 46 -1.35 -10.50 0.24
C GLU A 46 -0.08 -9.70 0.61
N VAL A 47 -0.14 -8.41 0.36
CA VAL A 47 0.95 -7.45 0.62
C VAL A 47 0.35 -6.32 1.44
N VAL A 48 0.93 -6.06 2.61
CA VAL A 48 0.49 -4.99 3.49
C VAL A 48 1.62 -4.01 3.70
N LEU A 49 1.37 -2.74 3.37
CA LEU A 49 2.26 -1.62 3.68
C LEU A 49 1.67 -0.80 4.81
N ASN A 50 2.50 -0.31 5.73
CA ASN A 50 2.05 0.62 6.77
C ASN A 50 2.53 2.04 6.42
N THR A 51 1.70 3.04 6.69
CA THR A 51 2.01 4.45 6.38
C THR A 51 3.23 5.00 7.12
N GLU A 52 3.66 4.36 8.21
CA GLU A 52 4.80 4.80 9.03
C GLU A 52 5.89 3.74 9.15
N ARG A 53 5.52 2.51 9.54
CA ARG A 53 6.48 1.48 9.99
C ARG A 53 7.14 0.72 8.85
N SER A 54 6.37 0.44 7.80
CA SER A 54 6.75 -0.48 6.72
C SER A 54 6.18 0.03 5.41
N THR A 55 6.75 1.11 4.90
CA THR A 55 6.26 1.82 3.72
C THR A 55 6.67 1.16 2.40
N SER A 56 7.33 0.00 2.42
CA SER A 56 7.68 -0.72 1.19
C SER A 56 7.75 -2.24 1.38
N ALA A 57 7.54 -2.98 0.30
CA ALA A 57 7.65 -4.43 0.24
C ALA A 57 8.24 -4.90 -1.10
N VAL A 58 8.88 -6.07 -1.10
CA VAL A 58 9.38 -6.73 -2.31
C VAL A 58 8.36 -7.74 -2.81
N LEU A 59 8.09 -7.69 -4.12
CA LEU A 59 7.12 -8.48 -4.88
C LEU A 59 7.84 -9.16 -6.05
N GLY A 60 8.56 -10.25 -5.74
CA GLY A 60 9.44 -10.89 -6.72
C GLY A 60 10.52 -9.93 -7.21
N ALA A 61 10.48 -9.58 -8.51
CA ALA A 61 11.44 -8.67 -9.14
C ALA A 61 11.13 -7.18 -8.91
N TRP A 62 10.04 -6.83 -8.21
CA TRP A 62 9.62 -5.45 -7.99
C TRP A 62 9.66 -5.07 -6.53
N ARG A 63 9.82 -3.79 -6.26
CA ARG A 63 9.63 -3.16 -4.96
C ARG A 63 8.44 -2.22 -5.07
N LEU A 64 7.44 -2.45 -4.24
CA LEU A 64 6.32 -1.56 -4.05
C LEU A 64 6.66 -0.61 -2.90
N GLY A 65 6.61 0.70 -3.16
CA GLY A 65 6.73 1.74 -2.15
C GLY A 65 5.44 2.53 -2.03
N LEU A 66 4.99 2.76 -0.81
CA LEU A 66 3.88 3.65 -0.49
C LEU A 66 4.37 5.10 -0.52
N VAL A 67 3.73 5.94 -1.33
CA VAL A 67 4.10 7.36 -1.47
C VAL A 67 3.17 8.21 -0.62
N SER A 68 1.86 8.04 -0.81
CA SER A 68 0.86 8.81 -0.07
C SER A 68 -0.46 8.05 0.02
N VAL A 69 -1.25 8.40 1.05
CA VAL A 69 -2.61 7.88 1.23
C VAL A 69 -3.52 9.07 1.54
N GLY A 70 -4.54 9.24 0.73
CA GLY A 70 -5.56 10.28 0.91
C GLY A 70 -6.37 10.11 2.19
N ALA A 71 -7.13 11.13 2.53
CA ALA A 71 -8.00 11.11 3.71
C ALA A 71 -9.20 10.16 3.51
N GLY A 72 -9.60 9.49 4.58
CA GLY A 72 -10.74 8.56 4.59
C GLY A 72 -10.41 7.17 4.04
N ALA A 73 -11.35 6.23 4.25
CA ALA A 73 -11.19 4.82 3.90
C ALA A 73 -11.09 4.57 2.38
N ASP A 74 -11.68 5.46 1.58
CA ASP A 74 -11.67 5.41 0.11
C ASP A 74 -10.72 6.45 -0.50
N GLY A 75 -9.82 7.02 0.30
CA GLY A 75 -8.86 8.01 -0.15
C GLY A 75 -7.94 7.46 -1.25
N PRO A 76 -7.49 8.30 -2.21
CA PRO A 76 -6.56 7.85 -3.24
C PRO A 76 -5.26 7.34 -2.61
N VAL A 77 -4.76 6.21 -3.12
CA VAL A 77 -3.48 5.63 -2.69
C VAL A 77 -2.47 5.80 -3.81
N GLU A 78 -1.36 6.46 -3.51
CA GLU A 78 -0.24 6.63 -4.42
C GLU A 78 0.88 5.66 -4.07
N ILE A 79 1.33 4.94 -5.09
CA ILE A 79 2.40 3.96 -4.97
C ILE A 79 3.47 4.22 -6.03
N ARG A 80 4.70 3.88 -5.66
CA ARG A 80 5.85 3.81 -6.56
C ARG A 80 6.23 2.35 -6.74
N ILE A 81 6.54 1.97 -7.97
CA ILE A 81 7.00 0.62 -8.29
C ILE A 81 8.36 0.72 -8.96
N ASP A 82 9.37 0.14 -8.33
CA ASP A 82 10.74 0.10 -8.82
C ASP A 82 11.21 -1.35 -8.97
N PRO A 83 12.26 -1.65 -9.76
CA PRO A 83 12.91 -2.95 -9.70
C PRO A 83 13.50 -3.24 -8.31
N ALA A 84 13.27 -4.43 -7.77
CA ALA A 84 13.96 -4.94 -6.59
C ALA A 84 15.35 -5.41 -7.01
N ARG A 85 16.37 -4.56 -6.87
CA ARG A 85 17.77 -4.98 -7.00
C ARG A 85 18.19 -5.92 -5.87
#